data_AF-A0A635GYX0-F1
#
_entry.id   AF-A0A635GYX0-F1
#
_cell.length_a   1.000
_cell.length_b   1.000
_cell.length_c   1.000
_cell.angle_alpha   90.00
_cell.angle_beta   90.00
_cell.angle_gamma   90.00
#
_symmetry.space_group_name_H-M   'P 1'
#
loop_
_entity.id
_entity.type
_entity.pdbx_description
1 polymer ?
#
loop_
_entity_poly.entity_id
_entity_poly.type
_entity_poly.pdbx_seq_one_letter_code
_entity_poly.pdbx_strand_id
1 'polypeptide(L)'
;MRSWLGEGIRAQQWLSVCAGRQDMVLATVLLIAIVMMLLPLPTWMVDILITINLMFSVILLLIAIYLSDPLDLSVFPSLLLITTLYRLSLTISTSRLVLLQHNAGNIVDAFGKFVVGGNLTVGLVVFTIITIVQFIVITKGIERVAEVSARFSLDGMPGKQMSIDGDLRAGVIDADHARTLRQHVQQESRFLGAMDGAMKFVKGDTIAGIIVVLVNIIG
;
A
#
# COMPACT_ATOMS: atom_id res chain seq x y z
N MET A 1 44.17 18.10 17.28
CA MET A 1 44.28 17.01 16.29
C MET A 1 43.37 15.88 16.74
N ARG A 2 42.24 15.71 16.03
CA ARG A 2 41.24 14.62 16.03
C ARG A 2 41.33 13.50 17.09
N SER A 3 40.41 13.50 18.06
CA SER A 3 39.84 12.26 18.64
C SER A 3 38.48 12.51 19.30
N TRP A 4 37.40 12.59 18.50
CA TRP A 4 36.51 11.45 18.16
C TRP A 4 35.58 11.10 19.36
N LEU A 5 34.47 11.82 19.54
CA LEU A 5 33.11 11.40 19.11
C LEU A 5 32.61 10.07 19.75
N GLY A 6 32.62 9.95 21.08
CA GLY A 6 32.19 8.73 21.78
C GLY A 6 30.85 8.79 22.53
N GLU A 7 30.37 9.97 22.93
CA GLU A 7 29.25 10.07 23.89
C GLU A 7 27.90 10.44 23.26
N GLY A 8 27.88 11.01 22.05
CA GLY A 8 26.64 11.32 21.32
C GLY A 8 25.89 10.10 20.78
N ILE A 9 26.55 8.93 20.72
CA ILE A 9 26.02 7.71 20.08
C ILE A 9 25.04 6.98 21.01
N ARG A 10 25.21 7.08 22.34
CA ARG A 10 24.35 6.38 23.31
C ARG A 10 23.04 7.11 23.56
N ALA A 11 23.01 8.45 23.60
CA ALA A 11 21.77 9.19 23.82
C ALA A 11 20.78 9.11 22.63
N GLN A 12 21.30 9.02 21.39
CA GLN A 12 20.49 8.79 20.19
C GLN A 12 19.95 7.35 20.08
N GLN A 13 20.64 6.36 20.64
CA GLN A 13 20.21 4.95 20.64
C GLN A 13 18.99 4.68 21.53
N TRP A 14 18.71 5.49 22.54
CA TRP A 14 17.54 5.31 23.42
C TRP A 14 16.32 6.13 22.97
N LEU A 15 16.53 7.27 22.30
CA LEU A 15 15.44 8.10 21.78
C LEU A 15 14.83 7.54 20.47
N SER A 16 15.59 6.79 19.65
CA SER A 16 15.09 6.15 18.43
C SER A 16 14.31 4.84 18.67
N VAL A 17 14.45 4.23 19.85
CA VAL A 17 13.75 3.00 20.23
C VAL A 17 12.27 3.27 20.59
N CYS A 18 11.95 4.47 21.08
CA CYS A 18 10.58 4.83 21.48
C CYS A 18 9.74 5.46 20.34
N ALA A 19 10.37 6.07 19.33
CA ALA A 19 9.70 6.39 18.06
C ALA A 19 9.62 5.17 17.11
N GLY A 20 10.32 4.08 17.45
CA GLY A 20 10.79 3.05 16.53
C GLY A 20 9.84 1.90 16.18
N ARG A 21 8.58 1.81 16.65
CA ARG A 21 7.76 0.61 16.32
C ARG A 21 7.36 0.52 14.85
N GLN A 22 6.93 1.62 14.21
CA GLN A 22 6.58 1.62 12.79
C GLN A 22 7.82 1.55 11.90
N ASP A 23 8.85 2.31 12.24
CA ASP A 23 10.12 2.35 11.50
C ASP A 23 10.85 1.01 11.56
N MET A 24 10.83 0.30 12.70
CA MET A 24 11.41 -1.04 12.79
C MET A 24 10.63 -2.08 12.01
N VAL A 25 9.29 -2.01 11.98
CA VAL A 25 8.47 -2.90 11.15
C VAL A 25 8.77 -2.65 9.67
N LEU A 26 8.81 -1.38 9.25
CA LEU A 26 9.17 -0.99 7.88
C LEU A 26 10.59 -1.46 7.51
N ALA A 27 11.57 -1.22 8.37
CA ALA A 27 12.95 -1.64 8.17
C ALA A 27 13.09 -3.16 8.08
N THR A 28 12.34 -3.91 8.91
CA THR A 28 12.34 -5.38 8.89
C THR A 28 11.71 -5.91 7.60
N VAL A 29 10.57 -5.37 7.18
CA VAL A 29 9.91 -5.74 5.93
C VAL A 29 10.82 -5.44 4.73
N LEU A 30 11.47 -4.28 4.74
CA LEU A 30 12.39 -3.87 3.67
C LEU A 30 13.62 -4.78 3.60
N LEU A 31 14.18 -5.17 4.75
CA LEU A 31 15.28 -6.14 4.82
C LEU A 31 14.86 -7.51 4.27
N ILE A 32 13.69 -8.01 4.69
CA ILE A 32 13.13 -9.27 4.17
C ILE A 32 12.93 -9.17 2.65
N ALA A 33 12.37 -8.06 2.15
CA ALA A 33 12.14 -7.83 0.73
C ALA A 33 13.45 -7.86 -0.08
N ILE A 34 14.52 -7.24 0.41
CA ILE A 34 15.85 -7.27 -0.21
C ILE A 34 16.42 -8.70 -0.22
N VAL A 35 16.34 -9.40 0.92
CA VAL A 35 16.83 -10.77 1.02
C VAL A 35 16.09 -11.70 0.06
N MET A 36 14.77 -11.58 -0.04
CA MET A 36 13.95 -12.33 -1.01
C MET A 36 14.36 -12.04 -2.46
N MET A 37 14.68 -10.79 -2.78
CA MET A 37 15.10 -10.40 -4.13
C MET A 37 16.47 -10.98 -4.52
N LEU A 38 17.39 -11.11 -3.56
CA LEU A 38 18.75 -11.60 -3.80
C LEU A 38 18.86 -13.13 -3.73
N LEU A 39 18.19 -13.76 -2.76
CA LEU A 39 18.28 -15.21 -2.54
C LEU A 39 17.23 -15.98 -3.33
N PRO A 40 17.60 -17.09 -4.01
CA PRO A 40 16.62 -17.96 -4.66
C PRO A 40 15.70 -18.58 -3.60
N LEU A 41 14.41 -18.29 -3.70
CA LEU A 41 13.40 -18.90 -2.85
C LEU A 41 12.97 -20.24 -3.46
N PRO A 42 12.79 -21.29 -2.64
CA PRO A 42 12.21 -22.53 -3.12
C PRO A 42 10.73 -22.31 -3.50
N THR A 43 10.25 -23.06 -4.49
CA THR A 43 8.90 -22.92 -5.07
C THR A 43 7.78 -23.03 -4.02
N TRP A 44 7.90 -23.94 -3.05
CA TRP A 44 6.91 -24.10 -1.98
C TRP A 44 6.78 -22.84 -1.09
N MET A 45 7.87 -22.09 -0.90
CA MET A 45 7.84 -20.88 -0.10
C MET A 45 7.16 -19.74 -0.88
N VAL A 46 7.43 -19.64 -2.18
CA VAL A 46 6.73 -18.69 -3.06
C VAL A 46 5.23 -18.95 -3.08
N ASP A 47 4.80 -20.20 -3.18
CA ASP A 47 3.38 -20.57 -3.10
C ASP A 47 2.74 -20.13 -1.77
N ILE A 48 3.40 -20.37 -0.63
CA ILE A 48 2.89 -19.91 0.67
C ILE A 48 2.78 -18.39 0.72
N LEU A 49 3.79 -17.67 0.24
CA LEU A 49 3.81 -16.21 0.30
C LEU A 49 2.78 -15.58 -0.64
N ILE A 50 2.57 -16.14 -1.84
CA ILE A 50 1.48 -15.71 -2.74
C ILE A 50 0.12 -15.98 -2.08
N THR A 51 -0.06 -17.13 -1.43
CA THR A 51 -1.31 -17.45 -0.71
C THR A 51 -1.60 -16.42 0.38
N ILE A 52 -0.60 -16.12 1.22
CA ILE A 52 -0.73 -15.11 2.28
C ILE A 52 -1.06 -13.74 1.69
N ASN A 53 -0.43 -13.36 0.58
CA ASN A 53 -0.72 -12.10 -0.11
C ASN A 53 -2.19 -12.02 -0.54
N LEU A 54 -2.71 -13.09 -1.14
CA LEU A 54 -4.07 -13.17 -1.63
C LEU A 54 -5.07 -13.16 -0.47
N MET A 55 -4.82 -13.95 0.58
CA MET A 55 -5.65 -13.95 1.80
C MET A 55 -5.70 -12.56 2.44
N PHE A 56 -4.54 -11.90 2.60
CA PHE A 56 -4.49 -10.55 3.18
C PHE A 56 -5.26 -9.53 2.33
N SER A 57 -5.15 -9.62 1.01
CA SER A 57 -5.88 -8.75 0.08
C SER A 57 -7.40 -8.93 0.20
N VAL A 58 -7.89 -10.16 0.33
CA VAL A 58 -9.32 -10.46 0.53
C VAL A 58 -9.79 -9.98 1.92
N ILE A 59 -9.00 -10.18 2.97
CA ILE A 59 -9.31 -9.69 4.32
C ILE A 59 -9.43 -8.17 4.31
N LEU A 60 -8.48 -7.47 3.70
CA LEU A 60 -8.54 -6.02 3.55
C LEU A 60 -9.77 -5.55 2.77
N LEU A 61 -10.14 -6.26 1.70
CA LEU A 61 -11.35 -5.96 0.94
C LEU A 61 -12.60 -6.08 1.82
N LEU A 62 -12.71 -7.14 2.61
CA LEU A 62 -13.83 -7.31 3.54
C LEU A 62 -13.86 -6.19 4.58
N ILE A 63 -12.72 -5.89 5.22
CA ILE A 63 -12.63 -4.78 6.19
C ILE A 63 -13.09 -3.47 5.57
N ALA A 64 -12.69 -3.18 4.33
CA ALA A 64 -13.08 -1.96 3.62
C ALA A 64 -14.58 -1.87 3.32
N ILE A 65 -15.26 -3.00 3.05
CA ILE A 65 -16.70 -3.03 2.76
C ILE A 65 -17.54 -2.84 4.03
N TYR A 66 -17.07 -3.32 5.19
CA TYR A 66 -17.84 -3.30 6.43
C TYR A 66 -17.61 -2.07 7.31
N LEU A 67 -16.67 -1.20 6.95
CA LEU A 67 -16.32 -0.03 7.76
C LEU A 67 -17.37 1.08 7.65
N SER A 68 -17.72 1.68 8.79
CA SER A 68 -18.71 2.77 8.86
C SER A 68 -18.09 4.16 8.79
N ASP A 69 -16.90 4.35 9.40
CA ASP A 69 -16.16 5.61 9.36
C ASP A 69 -14.83 5.45 8.60
N PRO A 70 -14.53 6.30 7.59
CA PRO A 70 -13.25 6.28 6.89
C PRO A 70 -12.01 6.37 7.81
N LEU A 71 -12.13 7.03 8.97
CA LEU A 71 -11.04 7.18 9.94
C LEU A 71 -10.64 5.87 10.63
N ASP A 72 -11.54 4.89 10.68
CA ASP A 72 -11.22 3.56 11.23
C ASP A 72 -10.19 2.82 10.35
N LEU A 73 -10.05 3.22 9.09
CA LEU A 73 -9.01 2.74 8.16
C LEU A 73 -7.77 3.65 8.15
N SER A 74 -7.54 4.46 9.19
CA SER A 74 -6.35 5.32 9.29
C SER A 74 -5.01 4.59 9.22
N VAL A 75 -4.98 3.27 9.46
CA VAL A 75 -3.79 2.40 9.31
C VAL A 75 -3.56 1.96 7.86
N PHE A 76 -4.54 2.12 6.98
CA PHE A 76 -4.49 1.72 5.57
C PHE A 76 -3.28 2.26 4.78
N PRO A 77 -2.89 3.55 4.86
CA PRO A 77 -1.78 4.05 4.03
C PRO A 77 -0.45 3.37 4.40
N SER A 78 -0.22 3.13 5.69
CA SER A 78 0.98 2.41 6.15
C SER A 78 0.95 0.93 5.76
N LEU A 79 -0.22 0.27 5.86
CA LEU A 79 -0.39 -1.11 5.40
C LEU A 79 -0.18 -1.23 3.89
N LEU A 80 -0.65 -0.27 3.11
CA LEU A 80 -0.47 -0.22 1.67
C LEU A 80 1.01 -0.18 1.30
N LEU A 81 1.80 0.66 1.98
CA LEU A 81 3.25 0.74 1.74
C LEU A 81 3.95 -0.60 2.02
N ILE A 82 3.67 -1.21 3.17
CA ILE A 82 4.24 -2.50 3.59
C ILE A 82 3.85 -3.61 2.62
N THR A 83 2.56 -3.72 2.29
CA THR A 83 2.06 -4.75 1.38
C THR A 83 2.59 -4.59 -0.02
N THR A 84 2.78 -3.36 -0.49
CA THR A 84 3.33 -3.10 -1.81
C THR A 84 4.81 -3.51 -1.88
N LEU A 85 5.62 -3.18 -0.86
CA LEU A 85 7.00 -3.66 -0.80
C LEU A 85 7.08 -5.19 -0.81
N TYR A 86 6.19 -5.84 -0.07
CA TYR A 86 6.05 -7.30 -0.07
C TYR A 86 5.60 -7.85 -1.44
N ARG A 87 4.64 -7.20 -2.12
CA ARG A 87 4.22 -7.58 -3.48
C ARG A 87 5.35 -7.44 -4.48
N LEU A 88 6.13 -6.37 -4.37
CA LEU A 88 7.24 -6.07 -5.27
C LEU A 88 8.37 -7.11 -5.10
N SER A 89 8.73 -7.45 -3.86
CA SER A 89 9.72 -8.51 -3.62
C SER A 89 9.25 -9.87 -4.11
N LEU A 90 7.98 -10.21 -3.89
CA LEU A 90 7.38 -11.43 -4.42
C LEU A 90 7.37 -11.48 -5.94
N THR A 91 6.97 -10.38 -6.57
CA THR A 91 6.93 -10.26 -8.03
C THR A 91 8.31 -10.49 -8.62
N ILE A 92 9.35 -9.85 -8.09
CA ILE A 92 10.72 -10.03 -8.58
C ILE A 92 11.23 -11.46 -8.35
N SER A 93 10.98 -12.02 -7.16
CA SER A 93 11.38 -13.39 -6.82
C SER A 93 10.72 -14.42 -7.75
N THR A 94 9.43 -14.23 -8.01
CA THR A 94 8.63 -15.11 -8.89
C THR A 94 9.04 -14.95 -10.35
N SER A 95 9.22 -13.71 -10.84
CA SER A 95 9.77 -13.43 -12.17
C SER A 95 11.10 -14.13 -12.42
N ARG A 96 12.01 -14.08 -11.44
CA ARG A 96 13.29 -14.79 -11.55
C ARG A 96 13.11 -16.30 -11.69
N LEU A 97 12.19 -16.91 -10.94
CA LEU A 97 11.90 -18.34 -11.05
C LEU A 97 11.28 -18.71 -12.40
N VAL A 98 10.38 -17.87 -12.92
CA VAL A 98 9.81 -18.00 -14.28
C VAL A 98 10.93 -18.00 -15.32
N LEU A 99 11.78 -16.98 -15.31
CA LEU A 99 12.82 -16.76 -16.32
C LEU A 99 13.97 -17.78 -16.26
N LEU A 100 14.39 -18.20 -15.05
CA LEU A 100 15.55 -19.09 -14.89
C LEU A 100 15.20 -20.58 -14.87
N GLN A 101 14.06 -20.94 -14.27
CA GLN A 101 13.72 -22.33 -13.99
C GLN A 101 12.46 -22.80 -14.72
N HIS A 102 11.73 -21.91 -15.40
CA HIS A 102 10.43 -22.18 -16.03
C HIS A 102 9.41 -22.81 -15.06
N ASN A 103 9.63 -22.64 -13.75
CA ASN A 103 8.79 -23.17 -12.69
C ASN A 103 8.56 -22.09 -11.64
N ALA A 104 7.37 -21.49 -11.68
CA ALA A 104 6.99 -20.36 -10.85
C ALA A 104 6.27 -20.73 -9.55
N GLY A 105 6.18 -22.03 -9.23
CA GLY A 105 5.33 -22.53 -8.14
C GLY A 105 3.98 -23.05 -8.64
N ASN A 106 3.34 -23.86 -7.81
CA ASN A 106 2.09 -24.55 -8.15
C ASN A 106 0.92 -23.57 -8.27
N ILE A 107 0.92 -22.49 -7.48
CA ILE A 107 -0.16 -21.51 -7.50
C ILE A 107 -0.14 -20.73 -8.81
N VAL A 108 1.04 -20.28 -9.23
CA VAL A 108 1.19 -19.53 -10.49
C VAL A 108 0.80 -20.40 -11.68
N ASP A 109 1.23 -21.68 -11.71
CA ASP A 109 0.85 -22.62 -12.76
C ASP A 109 -0.67 -22.91 -12.77
N ALA A 110 -1.28 -23.11 -11.59
CA ALA A 110 -2.72 -23.31 -11.46
C ALA A 110 -3.53 -22.10 -11.95
N PHE A 111 -3.13 -20.87 -11.57
CA PHE A 111 -3.75 -19.64 -12.06
C PHE A 111 -3.55 -19.47 -13.57
N GLY A 112 -2.36 -19.77 -14.09
CA GLY A 112 -2.08 -19.73 -15.52
C GLY A 112 -3.01 -20.66 -16.30
N LYS A 113 -3.12 -21.93 -15.88
CA LYS A 113 -4.03 -22.90 -16.49
C LYS A 113 -5.49 -22.49 -16.39
N PHE A 114 -5.90 -21.92 -15.26
CA PHE A 114 -7.25 -21.41 -15.05
C PHE A 114 -7.61 -20.27 -16.01
N VAL A 115 -6.71 -19.29 -16.18
CA VAL A 115 -6.95 -18.11 -17.04
C VAL A 115 -6.86 -18.47 -18.53
N VAL A 116 -5.90 -19.32 -18.91
CA VAL A 116 -5.65 -19.67 -20.31
C VAL A 116 -6.66 -20.73 -20.81
N GLY A 117 -7.26 -21.51 -19.91
CA GLY A 117 -8.27 -22.52 -20.27
C GLY A 117 -7.79 -23.56 -21.27
N GLY A 118 -6.47 -23.77 -21.38
CA GLY A 118 -5.83 -24.64 -22.35
C GLY A 118 -5.56 -24.01 -23.73
N ASN A 119 -5.94 -22.75 -23.98
CA ASN A 119 -5.66 -22.05 -25.24
C ASN A 119 -4.86 -20.75 -25.00
N LEU A 120 -3.58 -20.78 -25.37
CA LEU A 120 -2.66 -19.65 -25.22
C LEU A 120 -3.18 -18.36 -25.86
N THR A 121 -3.86 -18.43 -27.01
CA THR A 121 -4.44 -17.27 -27.68
C THR A 121 -5.56 -16.64 -26.85
N VAL A 122 -6.45 -17.46 -26.27
CA VAL A 122 -7.50 -16.96 -25.36
C VAL A 122 -6.86 -16.31 -24.14
N GLY A 123 -5.83 -16.95 -23.57
CA GLY A 123 -5.05 -16.40 -22.47
C GLY A 123 -4.47 -15.02 -22.77
N LEU A 124 -3.86 -14.84 -23.94
CA LEU A 124 -3.27 -13.57 -24.36
C LEU A 124 -4.34 -12.47 -24.55
N VAL A 125 -5.50 -12.82 -25.12
CA VAL A 125 -6.62 -11.88 -25.26
C VAL A 125 -7.15 -11.44 -23.89
N VAL A 126 -7.44 -12.38 -23.00
CA VAL A 126 -7.93 -12.09 -21.65
C VAL A 126 -6.91 -11.27 -20.87
N PHE A 127 -5.63 -11.65 -20.93
CA PHE A 127 -4.53 -10.91 -20.31
C PHE A 127 -4.45 -9.46 -20.82
N THR A 128 -4.56 -9.25 -22.13
CA THR A 128 -4.54 -7.92 -22.74
C THR A 128 -5.70 -7.06 -22.24
N ILE A 129 -6.92 -7.63 -22.18
CA ILE A 129 -8.10 -6.94 -21.65
C ILE A 129 -7.89 -6.55 -20.19
N ILE A 130 -7.46 -7.48 -19.34
CA ILE A 130 -7.21 -7.22 -17.91
C ILE A 130 -6.16 -6.12 -17.75
N THR A 131 -5.06 -6.18 -18.50
CA THR A 131 -3.98 -5.18 -18.43
C THR A 131 -4.46 -3.80 -18.84
N ILE A 132 -5.25 -3.70 -19.91
CA ILE A 132 -5.83 -2.42 -20.37
C ILE A 132 -6.79 -1.86 -19.32
N VAL A 133 -7.69 -2.67 -18.78
CA VAL A 133 -8.65 -2.26 -17.75
C VAL A 133 -7.90 -1.82 -16.47
N GLN A 134 -6.90 -2.58 -16.05
CA GLN A 134 -6.07 -2.28 -14.88
C GLN A 134 -5.37 -0.92 -15.00
N PHE A 135 -4.84 -0.60 -16.17
CA PHE A 135 -4.11 0.65 -16.36
C PHE A 135 -5.03 1.85 -16.66
N ILE A 136 -5.89 1.74 -17.68
CA ILE A 136 -6.66 2.87 -18.20
C ILE A 136 -7.86 3.18 -17.29
N VAL A 137 -8.58 2.16 -16.83
CA VAL A 137 -9.82 2.36 -16.08
C VAL A 137 -9.53 2.44 -14.59
N ILE A 138 -8.89 1.40 -14.04
CA ILE A 138 -8.70 1.27 -12.60
C ILE A 138 -7.66 2.30 -12.12
N THR A 139 -6.43 2.25 -12.63
CA THR A 139 -5.34 3.09 -12.10
C THR A 139 -5.58 4.58 -12.35
N LYS A 140 -5.91 4.99 -13.58
CA LYS A 140 -6.19 6.40 -13.86
C LYS A 140 -7.51 6.90 -13.26
N GLY A 141 -8.52 6.03 -13.16
CA GLY A 141 -9.78 6.38 -12.50
C GLY A 141 -9.58 6.65 -11.02
N ILE A 142 -8.89 5.74 -10.34
CA ILE A 142 -8.56 5.86 -8.93
C ILE A 142 -7.73 7.13 -8.63
N GLU A 143 -6.71 7.44 -9.44
CA GLU A 143 -5.89 8.64 -9.25
C GLU A 143 -6.74 9.91 -9.26
N ARG A 144 -7.58 10.07 -10.29
CA ARG A 144 -8.43 11.27 -10.43
C ARG A 144 -9.46 11.37 -9.31
N VAL A 145 -10.09 10.25 -8.97
CA VAL A 145 -11.08 10.23 -7.88
C VAL A 145 -10.40 10.56 -6.55
N ALA A 146 -9.24 9.98 -6.25
CA ALA A 146 -8.51 10.23 -5.02
C ALA A 146 -8.04 11.69 -4.88
N GLU A 147 -7.45 12.26 -5.94
CA GLU A 147 -6.98 13.65 -5.93
C GLU A 147 -8.14 14.62 -5.73
N VAL A 148 -9.23 14.43 -6.48
CA VAL A 148 -10.39 15.32 -6.45
C VAL A 148 -11.15 15.19 -5.14
N SER A 149 -11.38 13.98 -4.66
CA SER A 149 -12.03 13.73 -3.37
C SER A 149 -11.20 14.27 -2.21
N ALA A 150 -9.89 14.02 -2.18
CA ALA A 150 -9.02 14.55 -1.14
C ALA A 150 -9.03 16.08 -1.15
N ARG A 151 -8.91 16.70 -2.33
CA ARG A 151 -8.93 18.15 -2.47
C ARG A 151 -10.24 18.77 -2.01
N PHE A 152 -11.39 18.26 -2.45
CA PHE A 152 -12.68 18.81 -2.03
C PHE A 152 -12.95 18.60 -0.54
N SER A 153 -12.58 17.45 0.01
CA SER A 153 -12.69 17.21 1.44
C SER A 153 -11.75 18.10 2.27
N LEU A 154 -10.53 18.37 1.78
CA LEU A 154 -9.57 19.30 2.40
C LEU A 154 -10.03 20.76 2.31
N ASP A 155 -10.52 21.19 1.15
CA ASP A 155 -11.05 22.55 0.92
C ASP A 155 -12.28 22.84 1.81
N GLY A 156 -13.03 21.80 2.22
CA GLY A 156 -14.14 21.91 3.16
C GLY A 156 -13.76 22.02 4.65
N MET A 157 -12.50 21.79 5.02
CA MET A 157 -12.07 21.76 6.43
C MET A 157 -12.15 23.11 7.15
N PRO A 158 -11.76 24.25 6.54
CA PRO A 158 -11.98 25.56 7.15
C PRO A 158 -13.45 25.81 7.46
N GLY A 159 -14.38 25.35 6.60
CA GLY A 159 -15.81 25.43 6.84
C GLY A 159 -16.26 24.62 8.06
N LYS A 160 -15.78 23.38 8.21
CA LYS A 160 -16.03 22.57 9.41
C LYS A 160 -15.48 23.24 10.67
N GLN A 161 -14.27 23.81 10.62
CA GLN A 161 -13.67 24.53 11.75
C GLN A 161 -14.44 25.80 12.11
N MET A 162 -14.85 26.59 11.10
CA MET A 162 -15.68 27.79 11.31
C MET A 162 -17.04 27.46 11.89
N SER A 163 -17.66 26.34 11.51
CA SER A 163 -18.92 25.87 12.11
C SER A 163 -18.75 25.59 13.59
N ILE A 164 -17.68 24.86 13.97
CA ILE A 164 -17.37 24.56 15.38
C ILE A 164 -17.15 25.86 16.17
N ASP A 165 -16.45 26.83 15.59
CA ASP A 165 -16.21 28.13 16.22
C ASP A 165 -17.48 28.96 16.36
N GLY A 166 -18.38 28.86 15.37
CA GLY A 166 -19.70 29.48 15.40
C GLY A 166 -20.58 28.91 16.51
N ASP A 167 -20.64 27.58 16.61
CA ASP A 167 -21.44 26.88 17.62
C ASP A 167 -20.92 27.16 19.05
N LEU A 168 -19.59 27.22 19.22
CA LEU A 168 -18.98 27.58 20.50
C LEU A 168 -19.32 29.03 20.90
N ARG A 169 -19.26 29.97 19.94
CA ARG A 169 -19.63 31.37 20.19
C ARG A 169 -21.12 31.56 20.46
N ALA A 170 -21.97 30.74 19.85
CA ALA A 170 -23.41 30.73 20.07
C ALA A 170 -23.80 30.02 21.39
N GLY A 171 -22.86 29.38 22.08
CA GLY A 171 -23.12 28.62 23.30
C GLY A 171 -23.86 27.30 23.08
N VAL A 172 -23.92 26.81 21.84
CA VAL A 172 -24.55 25.52 21.47
C VAL A 172 -23.70 24.35 21.95
N ILE A 173 -22.37 24.53 21.95
CA ILE A 173 -21.40 23.53 22.42
C ILE A 173 -20.44 24.15 23.44
N ASP A 174 -19.92 23.32 24.34
CA ASP A 174 -18.90 23.69 25.32
C ASP A 174 -17.47 23.62 24.74
N ALA A 175 -16.51 24.28 25.39
CA ALA A 175 -15.11 24.36 24.98
C ALA A 175 -14.44 22.97 24.85
N ASP A 176 -14.75 22.04 25.75
CA ASP A 176 -14.20 20.68 25.70
C ASP A 176 -14.77 19.88 24.53
N HIS A 177 -16.06 20.07 24.21
CA HIS A 177 -16.70 19.44 23.06
C HIS A 177 -16.13 20.01 21.74
N ALA A 178 -16.00 21.33 21.64
CA ALA A 178 -15.38 22.00 20.51
C ALA A 178 -13.93 21.53 20.28
N ARG A 179 -13.15 21.32 21.35
CA ARG A 179 -11.79 20.78 21.26
C ARG A 179 -11.76 19.38 20.66
N THR A 180 -12.68 18.51 21.08
CA THR A 180 -12.80 17.13 20.58
C THR A 180 -13.15 17.11 19.09
N LEU A 181 -14.12 17.91 18.67
CA LEU A 181 -14.49 18.08 17.26
C LEU A 181 -13.33 18.59 16.40
N ARG A 182 -12.59 19.60 16.86
CA ARG A 182 -11.40 20.10 16.15
C ARG A 182 -10.32 19.03 16.01
N GLN A 183 -10.10 18.21 17.04
CA GLN A 183 -9.17 17.07 16.96
C GLN A 183 -9.61 16.05 15.92
N HIS A 184 -10.91 15.77 15.83
CA HIS A 184 -11.46 14.87 14.82
C HIS A 184 -11.24 15.40 13.39
N VAL A 185 -11.57 16.67 13.14
CA VAL A 185 -11.32 17.33 11.84
C VAL A 185 -9.83 17.31 11.48
N GLN A 186 -8.95 17.49 12.47
CA GLN A 186 -7.50 17.41 12.24
C GLN A 186 -7.03 16.00 11.87
N GLN A 187 -7.62 14.95 12.46
CA GLN A 187 -7.32 13.56 12.11
C GLN A 187 -7.81 13.23 10.70
N GLU A 188 -9.02 13.68 10.33
CA GLU A 188 -9.57 13.55 8.98
C GLU A 188 -8.65 14.19 7.93
N SER A 189 -8.14 15.39 8.23
CA SER A 189 -7.15 16.08 7.39
C SER A 189 -5.89 15.27 7.15
N ARG A 190 -5.31 14.72 8.22
CA ARG A 190 -4.08 13.91 8.13
C ARG A 190 -4.33 12.62 7.34
N PHE A 191 -5.46 11.98 7.57
CA PHE A 191 -5.82 10.75 6.87
C PHE A 191 -5.99 10.99 5.37
N LEU A 192 -6.76 12.00 4.98
CA LEU A 192 -6.98 12.34 3.56
C LEU A 192 -5.69 12.74 2.85
N GLY A 193 -4.81 13.48 3.52
CA GLY A 193 -3.48 13.81 3.01
C GLY A 193 -2.59 12.58 2.82
N ALA A 194 -2.59 11.64 3.78
CA ALA A 194 -1.85 10.39 3.67
C ALA A 194 -2.42 9.46 2.58
N MET A 195 -3.75 9.46 2.41
CA MET A 195 -4.44 8.73 1.33
C MET A 195 -4.02 9.22 -0.06
N ASP A 196 -4.05 10.52 -0.33
CA ASP A 196 -3.63 11.06 -1.64
C ASP A 196 -2.21 10.62 -2.01
N GLY A 197 -1.28 10.66 -1.04
CA GLY A 197 0.08 10.14 -1.22
C GLY A 197 0.13 8.64 -1.51
N ALA A 198 -0.61 7.83 -0.74
CA ALA A 198 -0.68 6.38 -0.94
C ALA A 198 -1.26 6.01 -2.32
N MET A 199 -2.27 6.73 -2.82
CA MET A 199 -2.87 6.46 -4.12
C MET A 199 -1.92 6.76 -5.29
N LYS A 200 -1.10 7.81 -5.18
CA LYS A 200 -0.02 8.09 -6.16
C LYS A 200 1.03 6.99 -6.19
N PHE A 201 1.31 6.37 -5.04
CA PHE A 201 2.22 5.23 -4.96
C PHE A 201 1.64 3.97 -5.63
N VAL A 202 0.36 3.66 -5.41
CA VAL A 202 -0.34 2.55 -6.10
C VAL A 202 -0.26 2.69 -7.62
N LYS A 203 -0.41 3.91 -8.15
CA LYS A 203 -0.25 4.16 -9.58
C LYS A 203 1.13 3.76 -10.09
N GLY A 204 2.18 4.12 -9.36
CA GLY A 204 3.56 3.73 -9.68
C GLY A 204 3.74 2.21 -9.69
N ASP A 205 3.17 1.53 -8.68
CA ASP A 205 3.18 0.06 -8.57
C ASP A 205 2.51 -0.61 -9.78
N THR A 206 1.35 -0.12 -10.23
CA THR A 206 0.70 -0.68 -11.43
C THR A 206 1.56 -0.52 -12.69
N ILE A 207 2.20 0.63 -12.88
CA ILE A 207 3.08 0.86 -14.03
C ILE A 207 4.26 -0.13 -14.00
N ALA A 208 4.90 -0.28 -12.83
CA ALA A 208 5.98 -1.23 -12.64
C ALA A 208 5.53 -2.68 -12.90
N GLY A 209 4.34 -3.06 -12.41
CA GLY A 209 3.74 -4.37 -12.66
C GLY A 209 3.56 -4.67 -14.14
N ILE A 210 3.07 -3.71 -14.94
CA ILE A 210 2.92 -3.88 -16.39
C ILE A 210 4.30 -4.09 -17.04
N ILE A 211 5.31 -3.33 -16.64
CA ILE A 211 6.68 -3.50 -17.15
C ILE A 211 7.21 -4.89 -16.82
N VAL A 212 7.05 -5.36 -15.58
CA VAL A 212 7.50 -6.69 -15.18
C VAL A 212 6.82 -7.77 -16.02
N VAL A 213 5.52 -7.66 -16.28
CA VAL A 213 4.83 -8.64 -17.11
C VAL A 213 5.34 -8.63 -18.54
N LEU A 214 5.57 -7.45 -19.13
CA LEU A 214 6.17 -7.36 -20.47
C LEU A 214 7.55 -8.02 -20.52
N VAL A 215 8.38 -7.80 -19.50
CA VAL A 215 9.69 -8.45 -19.37
C VAL A 215 9.55 -9.97 -19.27
N ASN A 216 8.62 -10.48 -18.46
CA ASN A 216 8.38 -11.92 -18.30
C ASN A 216 7.81 -12.61 -19.56
N ILE A 217 7.14 -11.87 -20.44
CA ILE A 217 6.60 -12.43 -21.71
C ILE A 217 7.71 -12.50 -22.78
N ILE A 218 8.62 -11.53 -22.78
CA ILE A 218 9.68 -11.41 -23.79
C ILE A 218 10.91 -12.26 -23.45
N GLY A 219 11.27 -12.33 -22.16
CA GLY A 219 12.41 -13.09 -21.65
C GLY A 219 12.06 -14.54 -21.39
#